data_AF-A0A1B7P8P7-F1
#
_entry.id   AF-A0A1B7P8P7-F1
#
_cell.length_a   1.000
_cell.length_b   1.000
_cell.length_c   1.000
_cell.angle_alpha   90.00
_cell.angle_beta   90.00
_cell.angle_gamma   90.00
#
_symmetry.space_group_name_H-M   'P 1'
#
loop_
_entity.id
_entity.type
_entity.pdbx_description
1 polymer ?
#
loop_
_entity_poly.entity_id
_entity_poly.type
_entity_poly.pdbx_seq_one_letter_code
_entity_poly.pdbx_strand_id
1 'polypeptide(L)' 'MSLWQYGPEMPLPNVYLVFIVMEELPGVPLSNFWSYPLPKRDMIRASFARSLDELLNFHGRPRDCRPENLIYDEKTDKW' A
#
# COMPACT_ATOMS: atom_id res chain seq x y z
N MET A 1 -12.17 2.11 -27.75
CA MET A 1 -12.94 2.22 -26.49
C MET A 1 -13.60 0.86 -26.29
N SER A 2 -13.31 0.12 -25.21
CA SER A 2 -13.81 -1.25 -25.08
C SER A 2 -15.32 -1.24 -24.77
N LEU A 3 -16.04 -2.23 -25.31
CA LEU A 3 -17.51 -2.33 -25.29
C LEU A 3 -18.11 -2.33 -23.87
N TRP A 4 -17.31 -2.64 -22.85
CA TRP A 4 -17.71 -2.73 -21.44
C TRP A 4 -17.94 -1.38 -20.75
N GLN A 5 -17.55 -0.26 -21.37
CA GLN A 5 -17.57 1.04 -20.68
C GLN A 5 -18.93 1.77 -20.76
N TYR A 6 -19.87 1.35 -21.62
CA TYR A 6 -21.12 2.11 -21.89
C TYR A 6 -22.36 1.23 -22.21
N GLY A 7 -22.37 -0.06 -21.86
CA GLY A 7 -23.49 -0.96 -22.14
C GLY A 7 -24.48 -1.13 -20.98
N PRO A 8 -25.71 -1.63 -21.22
CA PRO A 8 -26.72 -1.93 -20.19
C PRO A 8 -26.27 -3.03 -19.19
N GLU A 9 -25.18 -3.73 -19.47
CA GLU A 9 -24.55 -4.70 -18.54
C GLU A 9 -23.58 -4.05 -17.55
N MET A 10 -23.40 -2.73 -17.59
CA MET A 10 -22.53 -2.04 -16.64
C MET A 10 -23.22 -2.00 -15.26
N PRO A 11 -22.62 -2.60 -14.21
CA PRO A 11 -23.30 -2.80 -12.93
C PRO A 11 -23.62 -1.49 -12.20
N LEU A 12 -23.03 -0.37 -12.62
CA LEU A 12 -23.18 0.94 -12.00
C LEU A 12 -23.47 2.01 -13.08
N PRO A 13 -24.73 2.23 -13.49
CA PRO A 13 -25.03 3.16 -14.57
C PRO A 13 -24.49 4.58 -14.27
N ASN A 14 -23.91 5.21 -15.30
CA ASN A 14 -23.34 6.58 -15.29
C ASN A 14 -22.10 6.81 -14.39
N VAL A 15 -21.33 5.76 -14.08
CA VAL A 15 -20.03 5.92 -13.40
C VAL A 15 -18.86 5.49 -14.29
N TYR A 16 -17.65 5.91 -13.92
CA TYR A 16 -16.42 5.36 -14.48
C TYR A 16 -15.73 4.49 -13.42
N LEU A 17 -15.21 3.34 -13.83
CA LEU A 17 -14.38 2.48 -13.00
C LEU A 17 -12.91 2.75 -13.32
N VAL A 18 -12.10 2.96 -12.28
CA VAL A 18 -10.64 3.05 -12.39
C VAL A 18 -10.05 1.87 -11.64
N PHE A 19 -9.23 1.10 -12.33
CA PHE A 19 -8.44 0.03 -11.74
C PHE A 19 -6.99 0.50 -11.64
N ILE A 20 -6.41 0.40 -10.45
CA ILE A 20 -4.98 0.55 -10.24
C ILE A 20 -4.41 -0.86 -10.11
N VAL A 21 -3.61 -1.27 -11.09
CA VAL A 21 -2.90 -2.55 -11.07
C VAL A 21 -1.46 -2.27 -10.63
N MET A 22 -1.03 -2.92 -9.56
CA MET A 22 0.30 -2.76 -8.98
C MET A 22 0.99 -4.13 -8.94
N GLU A 23 2.32 -4.12 -8.78
CA GLU A 23 3.07 -5.33 -8.50
C GLU A 23 2.61 -5.96 -7.17
N GLU A 24 2.48 -7.28 -7.14
CA GLU A 24 2.22 -8.02 -5.91
C GLU A 24 3.50 -8.09 -5.09
N LEU A 25 3.49 -7.45 -3.91
CA LEU A 25 4.62 -7.45 -3.01
C LEU A 25 4.59 -8.68 -2.08
N PRO A 26 5.74 -9.35 -1.86
CA PRO A 26 5.83 -10.39 -0.85
C PRO A 26 5.71 -9.79 0.56
N GLY A 27 5.14 -10.54 1.50
CA GLY A 27 5.11 -10.14 2.90
C GLY A 27 3.70 -10.15 3.48
N VAL A 28 3.54 -9.41 4.58
CA VAL A 28 2.26 -9.33 5.32
C VAL A 28 1.90 -7.88 5.61
N PRO A 29 0.60 -7.53 5.63
CA PRO A 29 0.16 -6.21 6.06
C PRO A 29 0.48 -6.02 7.54
N LEU A 30 0.89 -4.81 7.91
CA LEU A 30 1.25 -4.47 9.30
C LEU A 30 0.03 -4.16 10.19
N SER A 31 -1.11 -4.83 9.98
CA SER A 31 -2.34 -4.62 10.77
C SER A 31 -2.15 -4.84 12.27
N ASN A 32 -1.25 -5.74 12.65
CA ASN A 32 -0.93 -6.06 14.05
C ASN A 32 0.38 -5.39 14.54
N PHE A 33 0.85 -4.34 13.87
CA PHE A 33 2.13 -3.70 14.18
C PHE A 33 2.35 -3.40 15.66
N TRP A 34 1.30 -2.92 16.34
CA TRP A 34 1.40 -2.48 17.74
C TRP A 34 1.53 -3.64 18.74
N SER A 35 1.15 -4.86 18.37
CA SER A 35 1.33 -6.04 19.23
C SER A 35 2.75 -6.62 19.17
N TYR A 36 3.58 -6.17 18.23
CA TYR A 36 4.95 -6.66 18.14
C TYR A 36 5.84 -6.11 19.27
N PRO A 37 6.84 -6.89 19.71
CA PRO A 37 7.88 -6.41 20.61
C PRO A 37 8.56 -5.15 20.06
N LEU A 38 8.99 -4.25 20.94
CA LEU A 38 9.68 -3.01 20.56
C LEU A 38 10.85 -3.23 19.58
N PRO A 39 11.75 -4.22 19.77
CA PRO A 39 12.86 -4.44 18.84
C PRO A 39 12.41 -4.73 17.40
N LYS A 40 11.33 -5.51 17.21
CA LYS A 40 10.78 -5.80 15.89
C LYS A 40 10.15 -4.56 15.27
N ARG A 41 9.44 -3.76 16.05
CA ARG A 41 8.85 -2.50 15.58
C ARG A 41 9.92 -1.51 15.11
N ASP A 42 11.04 -1.44 15.82
CA ASP A 42 12.13 -0.53 15.45
C ASP A 42 12.86 -0.99 14.19
N MET A 43 13.06 -2.30 14.02
CA MET A 43 13.57 -2.89 12.78
C MET A 43 12.67 -2.57 11.58
N ILE A 44 11.35 -2.78 11.72
CA ILE A 44 10.37 -2.42 10.68
C ILE A 44 10.43 -0.91 10.39
N ARG A 45 10.46 -0.03 11.40
CA ARG A 45 10.57 1.42 11.14
C ARG A 45 11.84 1.77 10.37
N ALA A 46 12.96 1.14 10.71
CA ALA A 46 14.22 1.36 10.04
C ALA A 46 14.17 0.92 8.57
N SER A 47 13.49 -0.19 8.25
CA SER A 47 13.37 -0.65 6.87
C SER A 47 12.64 0.39 6.00
N PHE A 48 11.50 0.93 6.46
CA PHE A 48 10.70 1.91 5.71
C PHE A 48 11.27 3.35 5.71
N ALA A 49 12.24 3.66 6.56
CA ALA A 49 12.72 5.03 6.74
C ALA A 49 13.19 5.67 5.42
N ARG A 50 13.94 4.90 4.62
CA ARG A 50 14.48 5.37 3.34
C ARG A 50 13.38 5.68 2.32
N SER A 51 12.39 4.81 2.17
CA SER A 51 11.28 5.04 1.22
C SER A 51 10.38 6.18 1.66
N LEU A 52 10.20 6.37 2.97
CA LEU A 52 9.47 7.53 3.48
C LEU A 52 10.22 8.82 3.15
N ASP A 53 11.53 8.88 3.36
CA ASP A 53 12.35 10.04 2.97
C ASP A 53 12.28 10.30 1.47
N GLU A 54 12.39 9.27 0.63
CA GLU A 54 12.24 9.39 -0.83
C GLU A 54 10.85 9.95 -1.20
N LEU A 55 9.76 9.38 -0.66
CA LEU A 55 8.40 9.86 -0.88
C LEU A 55 8.25 11.34 -0.49
N LEU A 56 8.79 11.72 0.67
CA LEU A 56 8.70 13.08 1.17
C LEU A 56 9.52 14.08 0.34
N ASN A 57 10.66 13.65 -0.19
CA ASN A 57 11.52 14.43 -1.08
C ASN A 57 10.87 14.66 -2.46
N PHE A 58 10.07 13.73 -2.94
CA PHE A 58 9.24 13.89 -4.15
C PHE A 58 7.91 14.60 -3.90
N HIS A 59 7.78 15.33 -2.79
CA HIS A 59 6.58 16.04 -2.37
C HIS A 59 5.33 15.15 -2.17
N GLY A 60 5.51 13.83 -2.09
CA GLY A 60 4.49 12.91 -1.64
C GLY A 60 4.15 13.18 -0.18
N ARG A 61 2.86 13.30 0.11
CA ARG A 61 2.33 13.50 1.46
C ARG A 61 1.17 12.54 1.67
N PRO A 62 1.43 11.34 2.23
CA PRO A 62 0.38 10.36 2.46
C PRO A 62 -0.63 10.94 3.45
N ARG A 63 -1.92 10.82 3.11
CA ARG A 63 -3.02 11.29 3.98
C ARG A 63 -3.42 10.25 5.02
N ASP A 64 -3.33 8.96 4.65
CA ASP A 64 -3.64 7.83 5.51
C ASP A 64 -2.37 7.06 5.85
N CYS A 65 -1.78 7.39 7.00
CA CYS A 65 -0.51 6.84 7.46
C CYS A 65 -0.68 5.62 8.39
N ARG A 66 -1.78 4.87 8.26
CA ARG A 66 -2.01 3.67 9.07
C ARG A 66 -1.02 2.55 8.69
N PRO A 67 -0.46 1.80 9.66
CA PRO A 67 0.42 0.66 9.38
C PRO A 67 -0.21 -0.41 8.50
N GLU A 68 -1.54 -0.57 8.56
CA GLU A 68 -2.31 -1.49 7.71
C GLU A 68 -2.08 -1.27 6.20
N ASN A 69 -1.68 -0.08 5.79
CA ASN A 69 -1.40 0.27 4.40
C ASN A 69 0.04 -0.11 3.95
N LEU A 70 0.84 -0.71 4.85
CA LEU A 70 2.22 -1.10 4.60
C LEU A 70 2.33 -2.62 4.57
N ILE A 71 3.07 -3.14 3.58
CA ILE A 71 3.42 -4.55 3.43
C ILE A 71 4.89 -4.70 3.81
N TYR A 72 5.20 -5.62 4.72
CA TYR A 72 6.56 -5.88 5.17
C TYR A 72 6.93 -7.34 4.91
N ASP A 73 8.06 -7.56 4.24
CA ASP A 73 8.63 -8.88 4.00
C ASP A 73 9.57 -9.27 5.15
N GLU A 74 9.03 -10.03 6.11
CA GLU A 74 9.76 -10.53 7.27
C GLU A 74 10.93 -11.46 6.89
N LYS A 75 10.91 -12.07 5.69
CA LYS A 75 11.96 -13.00 5.27
C LYS A 75 13.23 -12.28 4.84
N THR A 76 13.08 -11.11 4.22
CA THR A 76 14.20 -10.35 3.66
C THR A 76 14.49 -9.07 4.41
N ASP A 77 13.70 -8.75 5.45
CA ASP A 77 13.76 -7.50 6.20
C ASP A 77 13.64 -6.27 5.29
N LYS A 78 12.69 -6.34 4.36
CA LYS A 78 12.44 -5.30 3.35
C LYS A 78 10.99 -4.83 3.36
N TRP A 79 10.83 -3.59 2.93
CA TRP A 79 9.57 -2.98 2.52
C TRP A 79 9.36 -3.14 1.02
#